data_AF-A0A2D7BVZ4-F1
#
_entry.id   AF-A0A2D7BVZ4-F1
#
_cell.length_a   1.000
_cell.length_b   1.000
_cell.length_c   1.000
_cell.angle_alpha   90.00
_cell.angle_beta   90.00
_cell.angle_gamma   90.00
#
_symmetry.space_group_name_H-M   'P 1'
#
loop_
_entity.id
_entity.type
_entity.pdbx_description
1 polymer ?
#
loop_
_entity_poly.entity_id
_entity_poly.type
_entity_poly.pdbx_seq_one_letter_code
_entity_poly.pdbx_strand_id
1 'polypeptide(L)' 'MLRQDMQQKAPLWGWFAQISESTASYGGYSGAPPSEKITWGKLSPETPMHIIESDATIVAPILFSYILN' A
#
# COMPACT_ATOMS: atom_id res chain seq x y z
N MET A 1 -9.72 4.98 -8.27
CA MET A 1 -10.24 4.58 -9.58
C MET A 1 -11.73 4.23 -9.54
N LEU A 2 -12.21 3.07 -9.07
CA LEU A 2 -13.68 2.78 -9.06
C LEU A 2 -14.56 3.90 -8.43
N ARG A 3 -14.14 4.47 -7.30
CA ARG A 3 -14.83 5.62 -6.68
C ARG A 3 -14.75 6.92 -7.48
N GLN A 4 -13.64 7.15 -8.18
CA GLN A 4 -13.36 8.41 -8.87
C GLN A 4 -13.87 8.36 -10.32
N ASP A 5 -13.48 7.34 -11.06
CA ASP A 5 -13.73 7.21 -12.50
C ASP A 5 -15.14 6.73 -12.79
N MET A 6 -15.62 5.73 -12.02
CA MET A 6 -16.96 5.17 -12.20
C MET A 6 -17.99 5.79 -11.24
N GLN A 7 -17.56 6.68 -10.33
CA GLN A 7 -18.41 7.31 -9.31
C GLN A 7 -19.19 6.30 -8.44
N GLN A 8 -18.65 5.10 -8.28
CA GLN A 8 -19.31 4.03 -7.52
C GLN A 8 -18.87 4.01 -6.06
N LYS A 9 -19.78 3.61 -5.16
CA LYS A 9 -19.44 3.34 -3.76
C LYS A 9 -18.70 1.99 -3.68
N ALA A 10 -17.36 2.02 -3.66
CA ALA A 10 -16.51 0.85 -3.39
C ALA A 10 -15.93 0.94 -1.97
N PRO A 11 -15.70 -0.15 -1.22
CA PRO A 11 -15.03 -0.06 0.08
C PRO A 11 -13.58 0.47 -0.06
N LEU A 12 -13.07 1.11 0.99
CA LEU A 12 -11.64 1.41 1.11
C LEU A 12 -10.89 0.11 1.47
N TRP A 13 -9.58 0.06 1.23
CA TRP A 13 -8.78 -1.08 1.63
C TRP A 13 -8.75 -1.21 3.15
N GLY A 14 -8.86 -2.44 3.66
CA GLY A 14 -8.89 -2.70 5.10
C GLY A 14 -7.53 -2.57 5.78
N TRP A 15 -6.45 -2.71 5.01
CA TRP A 15 -5.06 -2.56 5.45
C TRP A 15 -4.16 -2.35 4.23
N PHE A 16 -2.94 -1.87 4.45
CA PHE A 16 -1.93 -1.75 3.41
C PHE A 16 -0.54 -2.06 3.98
N ALA A 17 0.21 -2.91 3.29
CA ALA A 17 1.64 -3.08 3.54
C ALA A 17 2.42 -2.96 2.22
N GLN A 18 3.57 -2.32 2.28
CA GLN A 18 4.50 -2.21 1.15
C GLN A 18 5.89 -2.62 1.58
N ILE A 19 6.47 -3.58 0.86
CA ILE A 19 7.87 -3.97 0.99
C ILE A 19 8.57 -3.45 -0.26
N SER A 20 9.49 -2.50 -0.09
CA SER A 20 10.18 -1.87 -1.22
C SER A 20 11.44 -1.17 -0.79
N GLU A 21 12.47 -1.19 -1.63
CA GLU A 21 13.68 -0.37 -1.48
C GLU A 21 13.54 0.99 -2.18
N SER A 22 12.39 1.26 -2.80
CA SER A 22 12.16 2.49 -3.57
C SER A 22 11.88 3.68 -2.65
N THR A 23 12.62 4.77 -2.85
CA THR A 23 12.27 6.08 -2.31
C THR A 23 11.29 6.82 -3.22
N ALA A 24 10.53 7.75 -2.67
CA ALA A 24 9.70 8.64 -3.47
C ALA A 24 10.60 9.50 -4.37
N SER A 25 10.64 9.19 -5.67
CA SER A 25 11.51 9.86 -6.63
C SER A 25 10.75 10.15 -7.92
N TYR A 26 10.83 11.41 -8.39
CA TYR A 26 10.26 11.91 -9.64
C TYR A 26 8.81 11.48 -9.97
N GLY A 27 7.94 11.37 -8.98
CA GLY A 27 6.53 11.00 -9.20
C GLY A 27 6.31 9.53 -9.60
N GLY A 28 7.28 8.65 -9.31
CA GLY A 28 7.13 7.21 -9.53
C GLY A 28 6.05 6.59 -8.63
N TYR A 29 5.05 5.95 -9.25
CA TYR A 29 3.98 5.25 -8.54
C TYR A 29 4.48 4.16 -7.57
N SER A 30 5.62 3.54 -7.88
CA SER A 30 6.20 2.45 -7.07
C SER A 30 6.70 2.91 -5.71
N GLY A 31 7.18 4.16 -5.60
CA GLY A 31 7.63 4.77 -4.34
C GLY A 31 6.61 5.73 -3.72
N ALA A 32 5.40 5.79 -4.27
CA ALA A 32 4.37 6.74 -3.83
C ALA A 32 4.03 6.55 -2.34
N PRO A 33 4.12 7.62 -1.52
CA PRO A 33 3.83 7.53 -0.09
C PRO A 33 2.35 7.16 0.14
N PRO A 34 1.99 6.65 1.34
CA PRO A 34 0.61 6.27 1.63
C PRO A 34 -0.38 7.43 1.54
N SER A 35 0.08 8.66 1.79
CA SER A 35 -0.70 9.88 1.62
C SER A 35 -1.28 10.03 0.21
N GLU A 36 -0.54 9.63 -0.82
CA GLU A 36 -1.00 9.67 -2.21
C GLU A 36 -2.11 8.62 -2.46
N LYS A 37 -2.01 7.46 -1.80
CA LYS A 37 -3.05 6.42 -1.87
C LYS A 37 -4.34 6.83 -1.14
N ILE A 38 -4.24 7.70 -0.14
CA ILE A 38 -5.39 8.33 0.53
C ILE A 38 -6.09 9.31 -0.41
N THR A 39 -5.35 10.19 -1.11
CA THR A 39 -5.96 11.16 -2.05
C THR A 39 -6.66 10.48 -3.23
N TRP A 40 -6.20 9.29 -3.63
CA TRP A 40 -6.86 8.45 -4.64
C TRP A 40 -8.12 7.73 -4.14
N GLY A 41 -8.45 7.88 -2.85
CA GLY A 41 -9.58 7.20 -2.22
C GLY A 41 -9.42 5.68 -2.16
N LYS A 42 -8.17 5.18 -2.04
CA LYS A 42 -7.88 3.75 -1.80
C LYS A 42 -7.83 3.43 -0.31
N LEU A 43 -7.28 4.36 0.48
CA LEU A 43 -7.08 4.24 1.94
C LEU A 43 -7.81 5.38 2.65
N SER A 44 -8.15 5.19 3.92
CA SER A 44 -8.45 6.31 4.83
C SER A 44 -7.20 6.64 5.66
N PRO A 45 -7.13 7.85 6.27
CA PRO A 45 -6.05 8.20 7.19
C PRO A 45 -5.89 7.22 8.37
N GLU A 46 -6.98 6.54 8.74
CA GLU A 46 -7.04 5.57 9.84
C GLU A 46 -6.77 4.13 9.40
N THR A 47 -6.67 3.85 8.08
CA THR A 47 -6.37 2.50 7.60
C THR A 47 -5.00 2.05 8.13
N PRO A 48 -4.88 0.84 8.73
CA PRO A 48 -3.59 0.30 9.14
C PRO A 48 -2.62 0.22 7.97
N MET A 49 -1.44 0.83 8.12
CA MET A 49 -0.44 0.98 7.07
C MET A 49 0.95 0.63 7.59
N HIS A 50 1.69 -0.19 6.84
CA HIS A 50 3.07 -0.57 7.17
C HIS A 50 3.97 -0.44 5.94
N ILE A 51 5.11 0.24 6.07
CA ILE A 51 6.14 0.29 5.03
C ILE A 51 7.39 -0.39 5.58
N ILE A 52 7.95 -1.32 4.82
CA ILE A 52 9.16 -2.05 5.13
C ILE A 52 10.17 -1.77 4.03
N GLU A 53 11.24 -1.07 4.37
CA GLU A 53 12.33 -0.73 3.44
C GLU A 53 13.32 -1.88 3.34
N SER A 54 13.05 -2.86 2.47
CA SER A 54 13.89 -4.04 2.25
C SER A 54 13.47 -4.80 0.99
N ASP A 55 14.28 -5.78 0.59
CA ASP A 55 14.00 -6.71 -0.50
C ASP A 55 12.83 -7.66 -0.15
N ALA A 56 11.85 -7.72 -1.06
CA ALA A 56 10.66 -8.57 -0.91
C ALA A 56 11.01 -10.07 -0.83
N THR A 57 12.09 -10.52 -1.45
CA THR A 57 12.56 -11.92 -1.41
C THR A 57 13.04 -12.34 -0.02
N ILE A 58 13.40 -11.38 0.84
CA ILE A 58 13.77 -11.63 2.25
C ILE A 58 12.53 -11.50 3.14
N VAL A 59 11.78 -10.41 3.02
CA VAL A 59 10.69 -10.09 3.96
C VAL A 59 9.45 -10.94 3.72
N ALA A 60 9.03 -11.16 2.47
CA ALA A 60 7.76 -11.83 2.19
C ALA A 60 7.73 -13.29 2.71
N PRO A 61 8.78 -14.11 2.54
CA PRO A 61 8.80 -15.45 3.12
C PRO A 61 8.69 -15.47 4.65
N ILE A 62 9.35 -14.52 5.34
CA ILE A 62 9.28 -14.40 6.80
C ILE A 62 7.87 -13.97 7.21
N LEU A 63 7.30 -12.94 6.58
CA LEU A 63 5.97 -12.45 6.92
C LEU A 63 4.91 -13.56 6.74
N PHE A 64 4.96 -14.27 5.61
CA PHE A 64 4.03 -15.35 5.33
C PHE A 64 4.21 -16.56 6.25
N SER A 65 5.42 -16.81 6.78
CA SER A 65 5.61 -17.86 7.78
C SER A 65 4.96 -17.56 9.13
N TYR A 66 4.65 -16.30 9.44
CA TYR A 66 3.90 -15.94 10.66
C TYR A 66 2.38 -15.83 10.43
N ILE A 67 1.95 -15.55 9.21
CA ILE A 67 0.53 -15.29 8.89
C ILE A 67 -0.18 -16.54 8.36
N LEU A 68 0.52 -17.41 7.63
CA LEU A 68 -0.07 -18.58 6.96
C LEU A 68 0.16 -19.89 7.71
N ASN A 69 0.93 -19.88 8.80
CA ASN A 69 1.14 -21.02 9.70
C ASN A 69 0.27 -20.87 10.95
#